data_AF-A0A9E8N2W7-F1
#
_entry.id   AF-A0A9E8N2W7-F1
#
_cell.length_a   1.000
_cell.length_b   1.000
_cell.length_c   1.000
_cell.angle_alpha   90.00
_cell.angle_beta   90.00
_cell.angle_gamma   90.00
#
_symmetry.space_group_name_H-M   'P 1'
#
loop_
_entity.id
_entity.type
_entity.pdbx_description
1 polymer ?
#
loop_
_entity_poly.entity_id
_entity_poly.type
_entity_poly.pdbx_seq_one_letter_code
_entity_poly.pdbx_strand_id
1 'polypeptide(L)'
;MKIFMGKVVFFLVIVFFSFSYYVSAQIFKYQDKDGKIHFTSDPNAIPEGGKILKAFETQEGNKNNPQEENLPDNYPPDMRPNLQVLQTVLQLYHATHTYSEPDFFVCADMAIDVWNMVKTKGINARIAAGNVNNPQADGTEFNHAWVVAEAAQRKWIALETTGGYLVSGKKNKNYYRGYFFASPRELKEYCDLYQKRSELIKRTQPLQKELEKFKDDYDRELKKYNNMVDDYNKKYAGRFFTLGQHQEAQACKENITQQGRMVKEFEGRGKQLSELINANIEELGTFEQTLDKSIETLPSN
;
A
#
# COMPACT_ATOMS: atom_id res chain seq x y z
N MET A 1 22.80 -17.37 -73.91
CA MET A 1 23.97 -17.27 -73.02
C MET A 1 23.59 -17.90 -71.67
N LYS A 2 24.27 -19.00 -71.28
CA LYS A 2 24.43 -19.61 -69.93
C LYS A 2 23.16 -19.82 -69.06
N ILE A 3 22.54 -21.01 -69.04
CA ILE A 3 22.76 -22.23 -68.19
C ILE A 3 22.43 -22.04 -66.68
N PHE A 4 21.73 -23.05 -66.13
CA PHE A 4 21.69 -23.64 -64.76
C PHE A 4 20.36 -23.47 -64.00
N MET A 5 19.44 -24.46 -63.99
CA MET A 5 19.36 -25.75 -63.26
C MET A 5 18.90 -25.55 -61.80
N GLY A 6 17.95 -26.40 -61.38
CA GLY A 6 17.10 -26.15 -60.22
C GLY A 6 17.72 -26.49 -58.86
N LYS A 7 16.89 -26.36 -57.82
CA LYS A 7 16.77 -27.34 -56.74
C LYS A 7 15.49 -27.14 -55.95
N VAL A 8 14.70 -28.20 -55.97
CA VAL A 8 13.66 -28.55 -55.02
C VAL A 8 14.30 -28.60 -53.62
N VAL A 9 13.68 -27.92 -52.65
CA VAL A 9 13.92 -28.19 -51.23
C VAL A 9 12.58 -28.53 -50.61
N PHE A 10 12.39 -29.84 -50.40
CA PHE A 10 11.44 -30.39 -49.45
C PHE A 10 11.86 -29.94 -48.06
N PHE A 11 11.01 -29.21 -47.33
CA PHE A 11 11.03 -29.26 -45.88
C PHE A 11 9.72 -29.88 -45.40
N LEU A 12 9.90 -31.07 -44.86
CA LEU A 12 8.93 -31.90 -44.17
C LEU A 12 8.45 -31.10 -42.94
N VAL A 13 7.23 -30.55 -42.98
CA VAL A 13 6.56 -30.05 -41.77
C VAL A 13 6.06 -31.28 -41.03
N ILE A 14 6.86 -31.77 -40.07
CA ILE A 14 6.35 -32.66 -39.04
C ILE A 14 5.49 -31.78 -38.12
N VAL A 15 4.19 -31.79 -38.36
CA VAL A 15 3.21 -31.34 -37.37
C VAL A 15 3.21 -32.39 -36.26
N PHE A 16 4.02 -32.19 -35.23
CA PHE A 16 3.74 -32.80 -33.94
C PHE A 16 2.48 -32.12 -33.41
N PHE A 17 1.34 -32.79 -33.58
CA PHE A 17 0.21 -32.61 -32.66
C PHE A 17 0.68 -33.12 -31.30
N SER A 18 1.35 -32.27 -30.55
CA SER A 18 1.41 -32.41 -29.10
C SER A 18 -0.01 -32.21 -28.61
N PHE A 19 -0.72 -33.31 -28.35
CA PHE A 19 -1.87 -33.29 -27.48
C PHE A 19 -1.38 -32.84 -26.11
N SER A 20 -1.36 -31.53 -25.86
CA SER A 20 -1.32 -30.98 -24.52
C SER A 20 -2.63 -31.38 -23.86
N TYR A 21 -2.60 -32.45 -23.07
CA TYR A 21 -3.70 -32.78 -22.17
C TYR A 21 -3.79 -31.63 -21.16
N TYR A 22 -4.76 -30.74 -21.37
CA TYR A 22 -5.17 -29.75 -20.40
C TYR A 22 -5.63 -30.49 -19.14
N VAL A 23 -4.89 -30.36 -18.05
CA VAL A 23 -5.38 -30.77 -16.73
C VAL A 23 -5.96 -29.51 -16.10
N SER A 24 -7.26 -29.29 -16.28
CA SER A 24 -8.00 -28.38 -15.41
C SER A 24 -7.89 -28.92 -13.99
N ALA A 25 -7.33 -28.14 -13.08
CA ALA A 25 -7.25 -28.53 -11.68
C ALA A 25 -8.62 -28.26 -11.03
N GLN A 26 -9.43 -29.30 -10.85
CA GLN A 26 -10.66 -29.19 -10.09
C GLN A 26 -10.33 -29.28 -8.60
N ILE A 27 -10.76 -28.30 -7.81
CA ILE A 27 -10.70 -28.36 -6.34
C ILE A 27 -12.07 -28.77 -5.82
N PHE A 28 -12.13 -29.88 -5.09
CA PHE A 28 -13.34 -30.38 -4.46
C PHE A 28 -13.41 -29.91 -3.01
N LYS A 29 -14.42 -29.12 -2.67
CA LYS A 29 -14.89 -28.97 -1.30
C LYS A 29 -15.75 -30.17 -0.96
N TYR A 30 -15.38 -30.94 0.05
CA TYR A 30 -16.18 -32.08 0.52
C TYR A 30 -16.39 -32.03 2.03
N GLN A 31 -17.43 -32.70 2.49
CA GLN A 31 -17.73 -32.91 3.91
C GLN A 31 -17.45 -34.36 4.25
N ASP A 32 -16.67 -34.64 5.30
CA ASP A 32 -16.46 -36.01 5.77
C ASP A 32 -17.67 -36.55 6.57
N LYS A 33 -17.60 -37.82 6.96
CA LYS A 33 -18.65 -38.49 7.74
C LYS A 33 -18.93 -37.85 9.11
N ASP A 34 -17.96 -37.13 9.66
CA ASP A 34 -18.06 -36.43 10.95
C ASP A 34 -18.58 -34.99 10.77
N GLY A 35 -18.92 -34.60 9.53
CA GLY A 35 -19.45 -33.29 9.19
C GLY A 35 -18.38 -32.22 8.99
N LYS A 36 -17.08 -32.54 9.04
CA LYS A 36 -16.00 -31.57 8.82
C LYS A 36 -15.79 -31.29 7.35
N ILE A 37 -15.47 -30.03 7.05
CA ILE A 37 -15.25 -29.55 5.69
C ILE A 37 -13.76 -29.66 5.32
N HIS A 38 -13.51 -30.21 4.14
CA HIS A 38 -12.18 -30.43 3.58
C HIS A 38 -12.13 -29.93 2.14
N PHE A 39 -10.91 -29.70 1.64
CA PHE A 39 -10.65 -29.36 0.26
C PHE A 39 -9.56 -30.27 -0.30
N THR A 40 -9.75 -30.81 -1.50
CA THR A 40 -8.76 -31.63 -2.19
C THR A 40 -8.76 -31.35 -3.68
N SER A 41 -7.58 -31.36 -4.31
CA SER A 41 -7.46 -31.37 -5.77
C SER A 41 -7.45 -32.79 -6.35
N ASP A 42 -7.35 -33.81 -5.50
CA ASP A 42 -7.46 -35.22 -5.89
C ASP A 42 -8.80 -35.78 -5.38
N PRO A 43 -9.77 -36.06 -6.28
CA PRO A 43 -11.06 -36.63 -5.87
C PRO A 43 -10.90 -38.03 -5.27
N ASN A 44 -9.81 -38.75 -5.55
CA ASN A 44 -9.53 -40.06 -4.95
C ASN A 44 -9.05 -39.97 -3.50
N ALA A 45 -8.62 -38.78 -3.06
CA ALA A 45 -8.24 -38.52 -1.68
C ALA A 45 -9.46 -38.24 -0.77
N ILE A 46 -10.68 -38.25 -1.32
CA ILE A 46 -11.92 -38.11 -0.54
C ILE A 46 -12.20 -39.47 0.14
N PRO A 47 -12.19 -39.54 1.49
CA PRO A 47 -12.43 -40.78 2.21
C PRO A 47 -13.85 -41.32 1.95
N GLU A 48 -14.01 -42.63 2.10
CA GLU A 48 -15.29 -43.30 1.95
C GLU A 48 -16.35 -42.67 2.88
N GLY A 49 -17.51 -42.31 2.30
CA GLY A 49 -18.56 -41.55 2.98
C GLY A 49 -18.41 -40.01 2.90
N GLY A 50 -17.35 -39.49 2.29
CA GLY A 50 -17.20 -38.06 2.02
C GLY A 50 -18.18 -37.57 0.95
N LYS A 51 -18.90 -36.48 1.23
CA LYS A 51 -19.83 -35.84 0.30
C LYS A 51 -19.21 -34.61 -0.35
N ILE A 52 -19.00 -34.64 -1.67
CA ILE A 52 -18.62 -33.45 -2.42
C ILE A 52 -19.74 -32.40 -2.28
N LEU A 53 -19.38 -31.22 -1.78
CA LEU A 53 -20.29 -30.08 -1.63
C LEU A 53 -20.22 -29.14 -2.82
N LYS A 54 -19.02 -28.92 -3.35
CA LYS A 54 -18.79 -28.03 -4.49
C LYS A 54 -17.49 -28.42 -5.18
N ALA A 55 -17.52 -28.54 -6.51
CA ALA A 55 -16.32 -28.53 -7.32
C ALA A 55 -16.07 -27.09 -7.78
N PHE A 56 -14.85 -26.61 -7.56
CA PHE A 56 -14.35 -25.38 -8.14
C PHE A 56 -13.55 -25.76 -9.37
N GLU A 57 -14.03 -25.35 -10.52
CA GLU A 57 -13.21 -25.36 -11.73
C GLU A 57 -12.30 -24.13 -11.66
N THR A 58 -10.99 -24.32 -11.82
CA THR A 58 -10.12 -23.22 -12.24
C THR A 58 -10.69 -22.72 -13.57
N GLN A 59 -11.22 -21.49 -13.60
CA GLN A 59 -11.94 -20.97 -14.76
C GLN A 59 -11.17 -21.20 -16.06
N GLU A 60 -11.89 -21.71 -17.07
CA GLU A 60 -11.47 -21.59 -18.47
C GLU A 60 -11.20 -20.11 -18.79
N GLY A 61 -9.96 -19.84 -19.20
CA GLY A 61 -9.62 -18.80 -20.17
C GLY A 61 -10.30 -17.45 -20.03
N ASN A 62 -9.89 -16.64 -19.06
CA ASN A 62 -9.69 -15.23 -19.42
C ASN A 62 -8.49 -15.21 -20.38
N LYS A 63 -8.75 -15.04 -21.69
CA LYS A 63 -7.75 -15.00 -22.77
C LYS A 63 -6.70 -13.88 -22.61
N ASN A 64 -6.81 -13.06 -21.56
CA ASN A 64 -5.83 -12.06 -21.17
C ASN A 64 -5.12 -12.38 -19.83
N ASN A 65 -5.31 -13.58 -19.26
CA ASN A 65 -4.65 -13.98 -18.02
C ASN A 65 -3.35 -14.76 -18.32
N PRO A 66 -2.16 -14.24 -17.97
CA PRO A 66 -0.87 -14.88 -18.24
C PRO A 66 -0.58 -16.06 -17.27
N GLN A 67 -1.57 -16.93 -17.07
CA GLN A 67 -1.46 -18.12 -16.22
C GLN A 67 -0.87 -19.34 -16.95
N GLU A 68 -0.71 -19.30 -18.28
CA GLU A 68 -0.27 -20.48 -19.07
C GLU A 68 1.24 -20.74 -19.11
N GLU A 69 2.11 -19.92 -18.50
CA GLU A 69 3.58 -20.10 -18.64
C GLU A 69 4.34 -20.57 -17.38
N ASN A 70 3.66 -20.92 -16.28
CA ASN A 70 4.32 -21.30 -15.02
C ASN A 70 3.94 -22.70 -14.52
N LEU A 71 4.19 -23.71 -15.34
CA LEU A 71 4.33 -25.09 -14.85
C LEU A 71 5.59 -25.22 -13.96
N PRO A 72 5.62 -26.17 -13.00
CA PRO A 72 6.81 -26.53 -12.20
C PRO A 72 8.04 -26.96 -13.03
N ASP A 73 7.89 -27.12 -14.35
CA ASP A 73 8.94 -27.60 -15.25
C ASP A 73 10.04 -26.55 -15.50
N ASN A 74 9.72 -25.26 -15.39
CA ASN A 74 10.68 -24.15 -15.51
C ASN A 74 11.42 -23.83 -14.19
N TYR A 75 11.12 -24.56 -13.12
CA TYR A 75 11.76 -24.37 -11.81
C TYR A 75 12.71 -25.53 -11.49
N PRO A 76 13.75 -25.26 -10.67
CA PRO A 76 14.62 -26.30 -10.13
C PRO A 76 13.81 -27.49 -9.56
N PRO A 77 14.17 -28.75 -9.87
CA PRO A 77 13.39 -29.92 -9.45
C PRO A 77 13.13 -30.00 -7.94
N ASP A 78 14.04 -29.48 -7.13
CA ASP A 78 13.94 -29.42 -5.67
C ASP A 78 12.84 -28.50 -5.15
N MET A 79 12.39 -27.51 -5.94
CA MET A 79 11.29 -26.62 -5.57
C MET A 79 9.90 -27.22 -5.85
N ARG A 80 9.81 -28.22 -6.74
CA ARG A 80 8.53 -28.71 -7.28
C ARG A 80 7.51 -29.15 -6.21
N PRO A 81 7.89 -29.89 -5.15
CA PRO A 81 6.92 -30.32 -4.14
C PRO A 81 6.22 -29.13 -3.46
N ASN A 82 6.99 -28.11 -3.09
CA ASN A 82 6.43 -26.92 -2.43
C ASN A 82 5.68 -26.04 -3.44
N LEU A 83 6.16 -25.90 -4.68
CA LEU A 83 5.45 -25.11 -5.70
C LEU A 83 4.02 -25.61 -5.95
N GLN A 84 3.83 -26.93 -5.99
CA GLN A 84 2.49 -27.52 -6.12
C GLN A 84 1.60 -27.16 -4.94
N VAL A 85 2.11 -27.30 -3.71
CA VAL A 85 1.37 -26.94 -2.49
C VAL A 85 0.99 -25.45 -2.48
N LEU A 86 1.93 -24.57 -2.84
CA LEU A 86 1.72 -23.12 -2.87
C LEU A 86 0.70 -22.72 -3.93
N GLN A 87 0.76 -23.32 -5.12
CA GLN A 87 -0.22 -23.14 -6.19
C GLN A 87 -1.62 -23.54 -5.71
N THR A 88 -1.75 -24.69 -5.05
CA THR A 88 -3.04 -25.16 -4.50
C THR A 88 -3.57 -24.22 -3.43
N VAL A 89 -2.72 -23.70 -2.53
CA VAL A 89 -3.12 -22.72 -1.51
C VAL A 89 -3.70 -21.47 -2.17
N LEU A 90 -3.02 -20.90 -3.16
CA LEU A 90 -3.46 -19.70 -3.86
C LEU A 90 -4.77 -19.92 -4.62
N GLN A 91 -4.88 -21.02 -5.38
CA GLN A 91 -6.10 -21.35 -6.12
C GLN A 91 -7.28 -21.56 -5.18
N LEU A 92 -7.08 -22.27 -4.06
CA LEU A 92 -8.12 -22.48 -3.06
C LEU A 92 -8.56 -21.15 -2.44
N TYR A 93 -7.61 -20.30 -2.03
CA TYR A 93 -7.91 -19.02 -1.43
C TYR A 93 -8.70 -18.13 -2.40
N HIS A 94 -8.19 -17.96 -3.63
CA HIS A 94 -8.82 -17.17 -4.68
C HIS A 94 -10.22 -17.67 -5.05
N ALA A 95 -10.45 -18.99 -5.09
CA ALA A 95 -11.76 -19.57 -5.39
C ALA A 95 -12.79 -19.44 -4.26
N THR A 96 -12.35 -19.19 -3.02
CA THR A 96 -13.22 -19.19 -1.83
C THR A 96 -13.42 -17.81 -1.21
N HIS A 97 -12.70 -16.80 -1.66
CA HIS A 97 -12.78 -15.42 -1.16
C HIS A 97 -13.24 -14.48 -2.28
N THR A 98 -13.96 -13.42 -1.89
CA THR A 98 -14.34 -12.33 -2.78
C THR A 98 -13.84 -11.04 -2.16
N TYR A 99 -13.32 -10.13 -2.98
CA TYR A 99 -12.68 -8.92 -2.47
C TYR A 99 -12.90 -7.72 -3.39
N SER A 100 -12.69 -6.53 -2.82
CA SER A 100 -12.73 -5.25 -3.51
C SER A 100 -11.31 -4.88 -3.98
N GLU A 101 -11.11 -4.68 -5.28
CA GLU A 101 -9.79 -4.48 -5.90
C GLU A 101 -9.01 -3.19 -5.50
N PRO A 102 -9.61 -2.05 -5.11
CA PRO A 102 -8.86 -0.79 -5.02
C PRO A 102 -8.14 -0.52 -3.69
N ASP A 103 -8.20 -1.41 -2.69
CA ASP A 103 -7.72 -1.10 -1.33
C ASP A 103 -6.47 -1.91 -0.92
N PHE A 104 -5.39 -1.20 -0.56
CA PHE A 104 -4.16 -1.81 -0.03
C PHE A 104 -4.43 -2.62 1.24
N PHE A 105 -5.36 -2.18 2.10
CA PHE A 105 -5.69 -2.92 3.32
C PHE A 105 -6.31 -4.29 3.01
N VAL A 106 -7.03 -4.40 1.89
CA VAL A 106 -7.58 -5.68 1.43
C VAL A 106 -6.47 -6.64 1.03
N CYS A 107 -5.44 -6.22 0.28
CA CYS A 107 -4.33 -7.12 -0.04
C CYS A 107 -3.47 -7.48 1.20
N ALA A 108 -3.39 -6.62 2.21
CA ALA A 108 -2.70 -6.94 3.46
C ALA A 108 -3.40 -8.07 4.23
N ASP A 109 -4.72 -8.03 4.33
CA ASP A 109 -5.52 -9.10 4.95
C ASP A 109 -5.41 -10.41 4.17
N MET A 110 -5.48 -10.34 2.83
CA MET A 110 -5.30 -11.52 1.98
C MET A 110 -3.91 -12.15 2.13
N ALA A 111 -2.87 -11.32 2.22
CA ALA A 111 -1.51 -11.79 2.44
C ALA A 111 -1.36 -12.47 3.81
N ILE A 112 -2.03 -11.97 4.85
CA ILE A 112 -2.06 -12.60 6.18
C ILE A 112 -2.70 -13.98 6.13
N ASP A 113 -3.85 -14.12 5.48
CA ASP A 113 -4.56 -15.39 5.38
C ASP A 113 -3.75 -16.42 4.59
N VAL A 114 -3.25 -16.05 3.41
CA VAL A 114 -2.41 -16.93 2.59
C VAL A 114 -1.14 -17.30 3.35
N TRP A 115 -0.51 -16.36 4.07
CA TRP A 115 0.66 -16.65 4.89
C TRP A 115 0.34 -17.71 5.96
N ASN A 116 -0.79 -17.60 6.66
CA ASN A 116 -1.22 -18.60 7.64
C ASN A 116 -1.42 -19.99 7.01
N MET A 117 -2.03 -20.04 5.82
CA MET A 117 -2.21 -21.29 5.07
C MET A 117 -0.86 -21.92 4.70
N VAL A 118 0.09 -21.12 4.20
CA VAL A 118 1.44 -21.58 3.84
C VAL A 118 2.22 -22.07 5.07
N LYS A 119 2.21 -21.32 6.17
CA LYS A 119 2.84 -21.73 7.43
C LYS A 119 2.24 -23.01 8.00
N THR A 120 0.94 -23.21 7.87
CA THR A 120 0.24 -24.44 8.29
C THR A 120 0.74 -25.67 7.53
N LYS A 121 1.22 -25.50 6.28
CA LYS A 121 1.85 -26.56 5.49
C LYS A 121 3.32 -26.80 5.86
N GLY A 122 3.85 -26.12 6.87
CA GLY A 122 5.24 -26.25 7.30
C GLY A 122 6.25 -25.54 6.39
N ILE A 123 5.79 -24.71 5.46
CA ILE A 123 6.64 -23.97 4.53
C ILE A 123 7.04 -22.63 5.17
N ASN A 124 8.30 -22.23 5.03
CA ASN A 124 8.74 -20.91 5.49
C ASN A 124 8.17 -19.83 4.57
N ALA A 125 7.66 -18.76 5.17
CA ALA A 125 7.07 -17.65 4.44
C ALA A 125 7.23 -16.32 5.19
N ARG A 126 7.28 -15.22 4.43
CA ARG A 126 7.21 -13.84 4.94
C ARG A 126 6.09 -13.12 4.21
N ILE A 127 5.49 -12.14 4.87
CA ILE A 127 4.56 -11.23 4.24
C ILE A 127 5.38 -10.06 3.68
N ALA A 128 5.09 -9.60 2.49
CA ALA A 128 5.79 -8.51 1.84
C ALA A 128 4.84 -7.35 1.58
N ALA A 129 5.35 -6.13 1.72
CA ALA A 129 4.69 -4.91 1.25
C ALA A 129 5.66 -4.11 0.39
N GLY A 130 5.16 -3.53 -0.70
CA GLY A 130 6.00 -2.83 -1.66
C GLY A 130 5.22 -2.23 -2.82
N ASN A 131 5.96 -1.76 -3.84
CA ASN A 131 5.37 -1.36 -5.11
C ASN A 131 5.77 -2.33 -6.22
N VAL A 132 4.80 -3.09 -6.72
CA VAL A 132 5.05 -4.12 -7.75
C VAL A 132 5.28 -3.53 -9.14
N ASN A 133 4.99 -2.24 -9.34
CA ASN A 133 5.08 -1.53 -10.61
C ASN A 133 6.24 -0.53 -10.70
N ASN A 134 6.84 -0.16 -9.56
CA ASN A 134 7.94 0.80 -9.49
C ASN A 134 9.15 0.23 -8.73
N PRO A 135 10.26 -0.11 -9.42
CA PRO A 135 11.46 -0.67 -8.79
C PRO A 135 12.20 0.31 -7.88
N GLN A 136 11.93 1.61 -8.00
CA GLN A 136 12.56 2.67 -7.20
C GLN A 136 11.69 3.15 -6.05
N ALA A 137 10.49 2.58 -5.89
CA ALA A 137 9.56 3.00 -4.86
C ALA A 137 10.17 2.88 -3.46
N ASP A 138 9.85 3.85 -2.63
CA ASP A 138 10.06 3.81 -1.18
C ASP A 138 8.78 3.41 -0.42
N GLY A 139 8.86 3.33 0.91
CA GLY A 139 7.74 2.94 1.77
C GLY A 139 6.50 3.85 1.66
N THR A 140 6.63 5.06 1.13
CA THR A 140 5.52 5.99 0.93
C THR A 140 4.72 5.68 -0.34
N GLU A 141 5.34 4.98 -1.29
CA GLU A 141 4.76 4.62 -2.60
C GLU A 141 4.28 3.16 -2.68
N PHE A 142 4.24 2.44 -1.56
CA PHE A 142 3.79 1.05 -1.54
C PHE A 142 2.33 0.94 -1.96
N ASN A 143 2.04 -0.01 -2.84
CA ASN A 143 0.72 -0.18 -3.45
C ASN A 143 0.18 -1.61 -3.35
N HIS A 144 0.96 -2.54 -2.80
CA HIS A 144 0.57 -3.94 -2.76
C HIS A 144 1.21 -4.69 -1.59
N ALA A 145 0.49 -5.70 -1.09
CA ALA A 145 0.95 -6.66 -0.09
C ALA A 145 0.73 -8.08 -0.61
N TRP A 146 1.74 -8.94 -0.44
CA TRP A 146 1.78 -10.30 -0.97
C TRP A 146 2.54 -11.24 -0.03
N VAL A 147 2.67 -12.52 -0.41
CA VAL A 147 3.46 -13.50 0.35
C VAL A 147 4.67 -13.93 -0.46
N VAL A 148 5.81 -14.14 0.21
CA VAL A 148 6.95 -14.86 -0.36
C VAL A 148 7.18 -16.14 0.44
N ALA A 149 7.39 -17.25 -0.24
CA ALA A 149 7.60 -18.56 0.38
C ALA A 149 8.91 -19.19 -0.07
N GLU A 150 9.60 -19.87 0.85
CA GLU A 150 10.82 -20.62 0.58
C GLU A 150 10.45 -21.98 -0.03
N ALA A 151 10.38 -22.05 -1.36
CA ALA A 151 10.00 -23.27 -2.07
C ALA A 151 11.10 -24.34 -2.05
N ALA A 152 12.37 -23.94 -1.87
CA ALA A 152 13.47 -24.83 -1.52
C ALA A 152 14.52 -24.01 -0.75
N GLN A 153 15.56 -24.66 -0.21
CA GLN A 153 16.56 -23.99 0.63
C GLN A 153 17.11 -22.71 -0.04
N ARG A 154 16.83 -21.55 0.56
CA ARG A 154 17.20 -20.20 0.12
C ARG A 154 16.63 -19.79 -1.25
N LYS A 155 15.65 -20.51 -1.78
CA LYS A 155 14.98 -20.26 -3.06
C LYS A 155 13.55 -19.82 -2.80
N TRP A 156 13.28 -18.54 -3.07
CA TRP A 156 11.99 -17.91 -2.78
C TRP A 156 11.10 -17.81 -4.02
N ILE A 157 9.80 -17.93 -3.83
CA ILE A 157 8.77 -17.68 -4.84
C ILE A 157 7.76 -16.69 -4.28
N ALA A 158 7.34 -15.71 -5.09
CA ALA A 158 6.29 -14.78 -4.70
C ALA A 158 4.91 -15.37 -5.03
N LEU A 159 3.96 -15.11 -4.14
CA LEU A 159 2.57 -15.54 -4.18
C LEU A 159 1.72 -14.29 -4.31
N GLU A 160 1.20 -14.02 -5.50
CA GLU A 160 0.25 -12.95 -5.76
C GLU A 160 -1.12 -13.37 -5.22
N THR A 161 -1.46 -12.86 -4.04
CA THR A 161 -2.61 -13.33 -3.26
C THR A 161 -3.93 -12.82 -3.80
N THR A 162 -3.95 -11.64 -4.41
CA THR A 162 -5.11 -11.07 -5.08
C THR A 162 -5.38 -11.88 -6.35
N GLY A 163 -4.39 -11.98 -7.23
CA GLY A 163 -4.53 -12.68 -8.51
C GLY A 163 -4.56 -14.22 -8.43
N GLY A 164 -4.19 -14.81 -7.30
CA GLY A 164 -4.21 -16.26 -7.09
C GLY A 164 -3.15 -17.02 -7.90
N TYR A 165 -1.98 -16.43 -8.15
CA TYR A 165 -0.90 -17.05 -8.95
C TYR A 165 0.50 -16.85 -8.38
N LEU A 166 1.44 -17.70 -8.81
CA LEU A 166 2.86 -17.55 -8.48
C LEU A 166 3.54 -16.52 -9.40
N VAL A 167 4.51 -15.79 -8.87
CA VAL A 167 5.30 -14.80 -9.59
C VAL A 167 6.79 -15.11 -9.46
N SER A 168 7.44 -15.38 -10.59
CA SER A 168 8.89 -15.57 -10.65
C SER A 168 9.64 -14.24 -10.67
N GLY A 169 10.91 -14.27 -10.25
CA GLY A 169 11.81 -13.11 -10.38
C GLY A 169 11.97 -12.64 -11.82
N LYS A 170 12.02 -13.58 -12.77
CA LYS A 170 12.09 -13.28 -14.20
C LYS A 170 10.86 -12.53 -14.69
N LYS A 171 9.68 -12.88 -14.18
CA LYS A 171 8.40 -12.23 -14.54
C LYS A 171 8.31 -10.83 -13.93
N ASN A 172 8.57 -10.70 -12.63
CA ASN A 172 8.59 -9.41 -11.96
C ASN A 172 9.50 -9.43 -10.72
N LYS A 173 10.65 -8.76 -10.82
CA LYS A 173 11.63 -8.63 -9.73
C LYS A 173 11.11 -7.81 -8.56
N ASN A 174 10.11 -6.95 -8.76
CA ASN A 174 9.62 -6.06 -7.71
C ASN A 174 8.91 -6.83 -6.59
N TYR A 175 8.38 -8.03 -6.85
CA TYR A 175 7.83 -8.91 -5.80
C TYR A 175 8.90 -9.45 -4.83
N TYR A 176 10.17 -9.24 -5.13
CA TYR A 176 11.29 -9.67 -4.29
C TYR A 176 11.97 -8.47 -3.62
N ARG A 177 11.38 -7.27 -3.72
CA ARG A 177 11.89 -6.04 -3.11
C ARG A 177 10.79 -5.35 -2.32
N GLY A 178 11.04 -5.04 -1.06
CA GLY A 178 10.06 -4.36 -0.20
C GLY A 178 10.35 -4.52 1.28
N TYR A 179 9.35 -4.24 2.10
CA TYR A 179 9.38 -4.58 3.52
C TYR A 179 8.87 -5.99 3.72
N PHE A 180 9.65 -6.80 4.44
CA PHE A 180 9.27 -8.17 4.75
C PHE A 180 9.00 -8.33 6.23
N PHE A 181 7.84 -8.90 6.54
CA PHE A 181 7.33 -9.14 7.88
C PHE A 181 7.36 -10.63 8.17
N ALA A 182 7.89 -11.00 9.33
CA ALA A 182 7.99 -12.40 9.73
C ALA A 182 6.66 -12.94 10.26
N SER A 183 5.72 -12.06 10.63
CA SER A 183 4.42 -12.43 11.19
C SER A 183 3.31 -11.45 10.79
N PRO A 184 2.04 -11.90 10.85
CA PRO A 184 0.87 -11.01 10.71
C PRO A 184 0.86 -9.86 11.72
N ARG A 185 1.40 -10.08 12.92
CA ARG A 185 1.48 -9.06 13.97
C ARG A 185 2.34 -7.87 13.52
N GLU A 186 3.53 -8.14 12.99
CA GLU A 186 4.45 -7.09 12.52
C GLU A 186 3.83 -6.29 11.37
N LEU A 187 3.15 -6.96 10.43
CA LEU A 187 2.46 -6.27 9.34
C LEU A 187 1.32 -5.37 9.89
N LYS A 188 0.51 -5.88 10.83
CA LYS A 188 -0.59 -5.10 11.42
C LYS A 188 -0.06 -3.87 12.18
N GLU A 189 0.99 -4.04 12.99
CA GLU A 189 1.64 -2.92 13.67
C GLU A 189 2.15 -1.87 12.67
N TYR A 190 2.72 -2.30 11.53
CA TYR A 190 3.13 -1.40 10.45
C TYR A 190 1.93 -0.67 9.80
N CYS A 191 0.86 -1.40 9.44
CA CYS A 191 -0.33 -0.83 8.84
C CYS A 191 -1.01 0.19 9.77
N ASP A 192 -1.09 -0.10 11.07
CA ASP A 192 -1.66 0.80 12.08
C ASP A 192 -0.86 2.11 12.17
N LEU A 193 0.48 2.01 12.18
CA LEU A 193 1.36 3.17 12.18
C LEU A 193 1.24 3.99 10.89
N TYR A 194 1.17 3.32 9.74
CA TYR A 194 0.98 3.97 8.44
C TYR A 194 -0.36 4.71 8.37
N GLN A 195 -1.44 4.11 8.89
CA GLN A 195 -2.75 4.75 8.97
C GLN A 195 -2.72 5.99 9.88
N LYS A 196 -2.15 5.87 11.09
CA LYS A 196 -1.99 7.00 12.02
C LYS A 196 -1.20 8.15 11.40
N ARG A 197 -0.11 7.82 10.69
CA ARG A 197 0.67 8.81 9.92
C ARG A 197 -0.20 9.50 8.87
N SER A 198 -0.98 8.75 8.09
CA SER A 198 -1.87 9.31 7.06
C SER A 198 -2.93 10.23 7.64
N GLU A 199 -3.56 9.84 8.75
CA GLU A 199 -4.54 10.66 9.49
C GLU A 199 -3.90 11.94 10.05
N LEU A 200 -2.68 11.84 10.59
CA LEU A 200 -1.90 12.97 11.09
C LEU A 200 -1.58 13.98 9.97
N ILE A 201 -1.21 13.51 8.78
CA ILE A 201 -0.98 14.38 7.62
C ILE A 201 -2.30 15.08 7.22
N LYS A 202 -3.40 14.32 7.12
CA LYS A 202 -4.73 14.84 6.75
C LYS A 202 -5.21 15.92 7.72
N ARG A 203 -4.93 15.79 9.03
CA ARG A 203 -5.30 16.82 10.02
C ARG A 203 -4.36 18.02 10.03
N THR A 204 -3.08 17.85 9.68
CA THR A 204 -2.07 18.93 9.76
C THR A 204 -2.09 19.86 8.56
N GLN A 205 -2.30 19.33 7.36
CA GLN A 205 -2.38 20.12 6.12
C GLN A 205 -3.40 21.28 6.17
N PRO A 206 -4.66 21.10 6.61
CA PRO A 206 -5.61 22.20 6.70
C PRO A 206 -5.19 23.25 7.74
N LEU A 207 -4.57 22.85 8.86
CA LEU A 207 -4.05 23.78 9.87
C LEU A 207 -2.93 24.66 9.32
N GLN A 208 -2.03 24.09 8.51
CA GLN A 208 -0.98 24.86 7.85
C GLN A 208 -1.56 25.92 6.90
N LYS A 209 -2.58 25.56 6.11
CA LYS A 209 -3.31 26.50 5.24
C LYS A 209 -4.05 27.57 6.05
N GLU A 210 -4.65 27.19 7.18
CA GLU A 210 -5.28 28.13 8.09
C GLU A 210 -4.26 29.12 8.66
N LEU A 211 -3.07 28.65 9.07
CA LEU A 211 -2.01 29.50 9.60
C LEU A 211 -1.50 30.48 8.56
N GLU A 212 -1.37 30.05 7.30
CA GLU A 212 -0.98 30.92 6.19
C GLU A 212 -2.00 32.06 5.99
N LYS A 213 -3.29 31.72 5.88
CA LYS A 213 -4.35 32.73 5.79
C LYS A 213 -4.40 33.64 7.02
N PHE A 214 -4.18 33.07 8.20
CA PHE A 214 -4.19 33.80 9.46
C PHE A 214 -3.07 34.85 9.52
N LYS A 215 -1.89 34.56 8.96
CA LYS A 215 -0.78 35.53 8.88
C LYS A 215 -1.17 36.76 8.07
N ASP A 216 -1.85 36.59 6.93
CA ASP A 216 -2.31 37.72 6.12
C ASP A 216 -3.30 38.61 6.88
N ASP A 217 -4.22 37.98 7.64
CA ASP A 217 -5.18 38.70 8.48
C ASP A 217 -4.50 39.45 9.62
N TYR A 218 -3.54 38.81 10.29
CA TYR A 218 -2.73 39.44 11.34
C TYR A 218 -1.93 40.63 10.82
N ASP A 219 -1.22 40.48 9.70
CA ASP A 219 -0.39 41.55 9.12
C ASP A 219 -1.23 42.77 8.73
N ARG A 220 -2.45 42.53 8.23
CA ARG A 220 -3.42 43.60 7.93
C ARG A 220 -3.85 44.36 9.19
N GLU A 221 -4.22 43.64 10.26
CA GLU A 221 -4.65 44.28 11.51
C GLU A 221 -3.49 44.97 12.25
N LEU A 222 -2.28 44.42 12.17
CA LEU A 222 -1.06 45.03 12.71
C LEU A 222 -0.72 46.33 11.96
N LYS A 223 -0.81 46.32 10.62
CA LYS A 223 -0.62 47.53 9.82
C LYS A 223 -1.64 48.61 10.17
N LYS A 224 -2.90 48.24 10.35
CA LYS A 224 -3.96 49.18 10.79
C LYS A 224 -3.63 49.79 12.16
N TYR A 225 -3.21 48.96 13.12
CA TYR A 225 -2.77 49.42 14.43
C TYR A 225 -1.61 50.43 14.33
N ASN A 226 -0.56 50.09 13.58
CA ASN A 226 0.62 50.95 13.42
C ASN A 226 0.25 52.29 12.79
N ASN A 227 -0.58 52.30 11.73
CA ASN A 227 -1.05 53.54 11.12
C ASN A 227 -1.81 54.42 12.13
N MET A 228 -2.67 53.83 12.97
CA MET A 228 -3.40 54.60 13.99
C MET A 228 -2.47 55.21 15.04
N VAL A 229 -1.44 54.46 15.46
CA VAL A 229 -0.41 54.95 16.39
C VAL A 229 0.40 56.08 15.76
N ASP A 230 0.80 55.94 14.50
CA ASP A 230 1.57 56.94 13.76
C ASP A 230 0.76 58.24 13.56
N ASP A 231 -0.51 58.13 13.16
CA ASP A 231 -1.41 59.28 13.01
C ASP A 231 -1.62 60.01 14.34
N TYR A 232 -1.82 59.25 15.43
CA TYR A 232 -1.93 59.82 16.77
C TYR A 232 -0.64 60.55 17.17
N ASN A 233 0.53 59.93 16.98
CA ASN A 233 1.81 60.52 17.34
C ASN A 233 2.08 61.79 16.53
N LYS A 234 1.79 61.76 15.22
CA LYS A 234 1.94 62.92 14.33
C LYS A 234 1.07 64.11 14.75
N LYS A 235 -0.18 63.85 15.16
CA LYS A 235 -1.14 64.90 15.52
C LYS A 235 -0.98 65.39 16.96
N TYR A 236 -0.64 64.51 17.90
CA TYR A 236 -0.76 64.75 19.34
C TYR A 236 0.49 64.48 20.19
N ALA A 237 1.57 63.90 19.69
CA ALA A 237 2.76 63.71 20.53
C ALA A 237 3.49 65.05 20.74
N GLY A 238 3.75 65.40 22.01
CA GLY A 238 4.59 66.54 22.39
C GLY A 238 4.02 67.94 22.08
N ARG A 239 2.71 68.07 21.82
CA ARG A 239 2.05 69.36 21.54
C ARG A 239 1.09 69.76 22.66
N PHE A 240 0.80 71.06 22.78
CA PHE A 240 -0.26 71.58 23.65
C PHE A 240 -1.59 71.63 22.89
N PHE A 241 -2.70 71.32 23.56
CA PHE A 241 -4.01 71.15 22.93
C PHE A 241 -5.09 72.04 23.56
N THR A 242 -6.06 72.43 22.75
CA THR A 242 -7.34 72.98 23.22
C THR A 242 -8.21 71.87 23.84
N LEU A 243 -9.23 72.24 24.61
CA LEU A 243 -10.14 71.28 25.25
C LEU A 243 -10.82 70.32 24.24
N GLY A 244 -11.22 70.82 23.07
CA GLY A 244 -11.80 69.98 22.00
C GLY A 244 -10.79 69.00 21.40
N GLN A 245 -9.55 69.43 21.21
CA GLN A 245 -8.46 68.55 20.76
C GLN A 245 -8.10 67.48 21.78
N HIS A 246 -8.30 67.74 23.09
CA HIS A 246 -8.13 66.74 24.13
C HIS A 246 -9.16 65.61 24.01
N GLN A 247 -10.43 65.93 23.75
CA GLN A 247 -11.49 64.93 23.56
C GLN A 247 -11.22 64.06 22.32
N GLU A 248 -10.80 64.67 21.20
CA GLU A 248 -10.41 63.92 19.99
C GLU A 248 -9.21 63.00 20.26
N ALA A 249 -8.18 63.49 20.95
CA ALA A 249 -7.00 62.70 21.29
C ALA A 249 -7.38 61.48 22.17
N GLN A 250 -8.30 61.67 23.12
CA GLN A 250 -8.80 60.58 23.95
C GLN A 250 -9.54 59.52 23.13
N ALA A 251 -10.45 59.92 22.25
CA ALA A 251 -11.15 58.99 21.35
C ALA A 251 -10.17 58.21 20.44
N CYS A 252 -9.12 58.87 19.93
CA CYS A 252 -8.06 58.19 19.18
C CYS A 252 -7.33 57.14 20.03
N LYS A 253 -6.98 57.45 21.29
CA LYS A 253 -6.34 56.47 22.19
C LYS A 253 -7.23 55.26 22.48
N GLU A 254 -8.53 55.47 22.66
CA GLU A 254 -9.49 54.39 22.89
C GLU A 254 -9.55 53.45 21.67
N ASN A 255 -9.61 54.00 20.46
CA ASN A 255 -9.57 53.23 19.22
C ASN A 255 -8.24 52.46 19.05
N ILE A 256 -7.10 53.09 19.34
CA ILE A 256 -5.78 52.43 19.33
C ILE A 256 -5.76 51.27 20.33
N THR A 257 -6.30 51.48 21.53
CA THR A 257 -6.38 50.45 22.57
C THR A 257 -7.25 49.28 22.14
N GLN A 258 -8.40 49.54 21.51
CA GLN A 258 -9.26 48.49 20.97
C GLN A 258 -8.57 47.71 19.85
N GLN A 259 -7.95 48.39 18.89
CA GLN A 259 -7.21 47.74 17.81
C GLN A 259 -6.02 46.94 18.35
N GLY A 260 -5.32 47.45 19.36
CA GLY A 260 -4.22 46.74 20.02
C GLY A 260 -4.66 45.48 20.76
N ARG A 261 -5.89 45.46 21.33
CA ARG A 261 -6.48 44.22 21.87
C ARG A 261 -6.72 43.19 20.77
N MET A 262 -7.27 43.61 19.64
CA MET A 262 -7.48 42.74 18.49
C MET A 262 -6.17 42.12 18.00
N VAL A 263 -5.12 42.93 17.81
CA VAL A 263 -3.77 42.43 17.41
C VAL A 263 -3.26 41.38 18.40
N LYS A 264 -3.37 41.61 19.71
CA LYS A 264 -2.98 40.63 20.74
C LYS A 264 -3.78 39.34 20.70
N GLU A 265 -5.08 39.42 20.42
CA GLU A 265 -5.92 38.23 20.22
C GLU A 265 -5.45 37.44 18.99
N PHE A 266 -5.08 38.13 17.90
CA PHE A 266 -4.48 37.49 16.75
C PHE A 266 -3.13 36.84 17.10
N GLU A 267 -2.22 37.52 17.80
CA GLU A 267 -0.95 36.93 18.24
C GLU A 267 -1.16 35.64 19.05
N GLY A 268 -2.11 35.65 19.99
CA GLY A 268 -2.45 34.50 20.82
C GLY A 268 -2.95 33.31 20.00
N ARG A 269 -3.90 33.54 19.08
CA ARG A 269 -4.44 32.50 18.19
C ARG A 269 -3.38 31.95 17.24
N GLY A 270 -2.56 32.82 16.66
CA GLY A 270 -1.46 32.43 15.77
C GLY A 270 -0.44 31.54 16.49
N LYS A 271 -0.11 31.88 17.76
CA LYS A 271 0.75 31.07 18.61
C LYS A 271 0.16 29.68 18.87
N GLN A 272 -1.11 29.59 19.28
CA GLN A 272 -1.79 28.32 19.52
C GLN A 272 -1.80 27.42 18.29
N LEU A 273 -2.11 27.98 17.12
CA LEU A 273 -2.14 27.25 15.86
C LEU A 273 -0.75 26.76 15.45
N SER A 274 0.28 27.60 15.61
CA SER A 274 1.68 27.23 15.37
C SER A 274 2.15 26.10 16.30
N GLU A 275 1.83 26.19 17.60
CA GLU A 275 2.15 25.15 18.59
C GLU A 275 1.49 23.81 18.24
N LEU A 276 0.22 23.81 17.85
CA LEU A 276 -0.49 22.60 17.41
C LEU A 276 0.14 21.97 16.15
N ILE A 277 0.51 22.80 15.18
CA ILE A 277 1.18 22.32 13.96
C ILE A 277 2.55 21.72 14.30
N ASN A 278 3.33 22.38 15.16
CA ASN A 278 4.64 21.89 15.56
C ASN A 278 4.54 20.56 16.31
N ALA A 279 3.56 20.41 17.23
CA ALA A 279 3.30 19.15 17.92
C ALA A 279 2.95 18.02 16.93
N ASN A 280 2.12 18.31 15.92
CA ASN A 280 1.81 17.33 14.88
C ASN A 280 3.03 16.97 14.02
N ILE A 281 3.90 17.94 13.69
CA ILE A 281 5.13 17.69 12.93
C ILE A 281 6.10 16.82 13.74
N GLU A 282 6.24 17.08 15.04
CA GLU A 282 7.05 16.27 15.95
C GLU A 282 6.53 14.83 16.01
N GLU A 283 5.23 14.65 16.23
CA GLU A 283 4.58 13.33 16.21
C GLU A 283 4.80 12.62 14.85
N LEU A 284 4.72 13.35 13.73
CA LEU A 284 4.97 12.81 12.40
C LEU A 284 6.40 12.30 12.25
N GLY A 285 7.39 13.05 12.77
CA GLY A 285 8.79 12.64 12.81
C GLY A 285 9.00 11.33 13.57
N THR A 286 8.26 11.11 14.67
CA THR A 286 8.33 9.83 15.41
C THR A 286 7.77 8.65 14.61
N PHE A 287 6.69 8.87 13.86
CA PHE A 287 6.16 7.84 12.96
C PHE A 287 7.12 7.54 11.82
N GLU A 288 7.73 8.56 11.21
CA GLU A 288 8.68 8.38 10.13
C GLU A 288 9.93 7.60 10.57
N GLN A 289 10.47 7.91 11.75
CA GLN A 289 11.57 7.12 12.33
C GLN A 289 11.19 5.67 12.60
N THR A 290 9.97 5.42 13.06
CA THR A 290 9.49 4.06 13.36
C THR A 290 9.19 3.26 12.09
N LEU A 291 8.70 3.94 11.04
CA LEU A 291 8.41 3.35 9.74
C LEU A 291 9.64 3.23 8.83
N ASP A 292 10.77 3.84 9.21
CA ASP A 292 12.05 3.75 8.49
C ASP A 292 12.64 2.34 8.59
N LYS A 293 12.04 1.43 7.83
CA LYS A 293 12.52 0.08 7.62
C LYS A 293 13.38 0.07 6.36
N SER A 294 14.46 -0.69 6.39
CA SER A 294 15.26 -0.89 5.18
C SER A 294 14.47 -1.72 4.17
N ILE A 295 14.51 -1.28 2.91
CA ILE A 295 13.98 -2.09 1.82
C ILE A 295 14.93 -3.27 1.61
N GLU A 296 14.43 -4.48 1.83
CA GLU A 296 15.18 -5.68 1.58
C GLU A 296 15.00 -6.12 0.12
N THR A 297 15.98 -6.86 -0.40
CA THR A 297 15.84 -7.59 -1.67
C THR A 297 16.14 -9.06 -1.43
N LEU A 298 15.16 -9.92 -1.69
CA LEU A 298 15.30 -11.36 -1.59
C LEU A 298 15.94 -11.93 -2.86
N PRO A 299 16.71 -13.03 -2.75
CA PRO A 299 17.23 -13.72 -3.92
C PRO A 299 16.06 -14.26 -4.74
N SER A 300 15.92 -13.76 -5.96
CA SER A 300 14.94 -14.23 -6.92
C SER A 300 15.54 -15.36 -7.75
N ASN A 301 14.80 -16.46 -7.96
CA ASN A 301 15.20 -17.55 -8.87
C ASN A 301 15.07 -17.16 -10.35
#